data_AF-A0A2N2JU57-F1
#
_entry.id   AF-A0A2N2JU57-F1
#
_cell.length_a   1.000
_cell.length_b   1.000
_cell.length_c   1.000
_cell.angle_alpha   90.00
_cell.angle_beta   90.00
_cell.angle_gamma   90.00
#
_symmetry.space_group_name_H-M   'P 1'
#
loop_
_entity.id
_entity.type
_entity.pdbx_description
1 polymer ?
#
loop_
_entity_poly.entity_id
_entity_poly.type
_entity_poly.pdbx_seq_one_letter_code
_entity_poly.pdbx_strand_id
1 'polypeptide(L)'
;MPRNLSIRTFYEVVKDGAPMLFQSRFSKEHHRGLIYRFNVIGVLTIFLPVFIVSYIIYDANISLDYSHLVILAMTLLLMLAGLTILRYVFDSVLAVVDMLRKSSAGDAVPLAIKQDVSEMKEISASFSRLMDRLEKTTEDLDRRVFELDAIGELTDIARKTLHVEELLKAVLEKAMAVVQAKVGSVFTVDADSKRLRLVASIPEGALPNGSYINIDESALKHVIENRKPMIVQDIETDPRTQKPNDPKYGSPSFLSMPVFTDHSMIAVLNLADKGSCALFEEHDERVLSIMLGEVGFALENAILHSKIREQLDEIMLKNRALEQEITERKRIEENLQKVNIEIKDANDKLTAAYEWMRESRDRLLKHQGKEEIGFIVDREGKIDGITERALECTGKSRVELIGHNIMDFIDETCHEEFKSELRQAWMGMTRNFQVVMMQPYESEKIFEVTLTRLTSESRRSLLVVLR
;
A
#
# COMPACT_ATOMS: atom_id res chain seq x y z
N MET A 1 7.23 -34.50 -15.07
CA MET A 1 6.60 -35.85 -15.12
C MET A 1 7.46 -36.76 -15.96
N PRO A 2 7.50 -38.08 -15.72
CA PRO A 2 6.93 -38.82 -14.59
C PRO A 2 7.96 -39.85 -14.01
N ARG A 3 7.74 -40.61 -12.93
CA ARG A 3 6.69 -40.66 -11.91
C ARG A 3 7.30 -41.40 -10.71
N ASN A 4 7.14 -40.80 -9.53
CA ASN A 4 7.00 -41.53 -8.27
C ASN A 4 5.95 -42.63 -8.44
N LEU A 5 6.33 -43.88 -8.20
CA LEU A 5 5.37 -44.90 -7.79
C LEU A 5 5.58 -45.15 -6.30
N SER A 6 4.54 -44.79 -5.57
CA SER A 6 4.42 -44.71 -4.12
C SER A 6 4.58 -46.05 -3.41
N ILE A 7 4.96 -45.93 -2.14
CA ILE A 7 4.95 -46.88 -1.00
C ILE A 7 3.66 -47.73 -0.86
N ARG A 8 2.63 -47.47 -1.67
CA ARG A 8 1.38 -48.25 -1.72
C ARG A 8 1.55 -49.66 -2.31
N THR A 9 2.55 -49.91 -3.14
CA THR A 9 2.74 -51.23 -3.77
C THR A 9 3.33 -52.29 -2.83
N PHE A 10 3.90 -51.89 -1.68
CA PHE A 10 4.41 -52.85 -0.69
C PHE A 10 3.34 -53.27 0.33
N TYR A 11 2.24 -52.50 0.43
CA TYR A 11 1.16 -52.77 1.38
C TYR A 11 0.07 -53.72 0.84
N GLU A 12 -0.03 -53.91 -0.48
CA GLU A 12 -1.02 -54.82 -1.09
C GLU A 12 -0.51 -56.26 -1.28
N VAL A 13 0.80 -56.53 -1.18
CA VAL A 13 1.32 -57.91 -1.30
C VAL A 13 1.27 -58.67 0.03
N VAL A 14 1.05 -57.99 1.15
CA VAL A 14 1.07 -58.61 2.49
C VAL A 14 -0.35 -58.82 3.06
N LYS A 15 -1.40 -58.31 2.39
CA LYS A 15 -2.76 -58.29 2.97
C LYS A 15 -3.67 -59.46 2.56
N ASP A 16 -3.43 -60.16 1.45
CA ASP A 16 -4.32 -61.25 1.02
C ASP A 16 -3.57 -62.52 0.62
N GLY A 17 -3.74 -63.60 1.41
CA GLY A 17 -3.36 -64.96 1.04
C GLY A 17 -2.75 -65.80 2.16
N ALA A 18 -3.60 -66.34 3.05
CA ALA A 18 -3.22 -67.31 4.08
C ALA A 18 -2.58 -68.61 3.47
N PRO A 19 -1.83 -69.42 4.25
CA PRO A 19 -2.52 -70.30 5.21
C PRO A 19 -1.84 -70.45 6.58
N MET A 20 -2.69 -70.45 7.61
CA MET A 20 -2.57 -71.30 8.78
C MET A 20 -2.08 -72.69 8.35
N LEU A 21 -0.89 -73.13 8.78
CA LEU A 21 -0.48 -74.54 8.96
C LEU A 21 1.04 -74.75 9.23
N PHE A 22 1.85 -73.70 9.47
CA PHE A 22 3.31 -73.86 9.59
C PHE A 22 3.97 -73.40 10.91
N GLN A 23 3.21 -73.12 11.97
CA GLN A 23 3.80 -72.66 13.24
C GLN A 23 3.84 -73.68 14.40
N SER A 24 3.23 -74.87 14.27
CA SER A 24 3.14 -75.81 15.41
C SER A 24 4.27 -76.85 15.51
N ARG A 25 5.20 -76.94 14.53
CA ARG A 25 6.28 -77.95 14.55
C ARG A 25 7.70 -77.43 14.80
N PHE A 26 7.97 -76.13 14.76
CA PHE A 26 9.35 -75.61 14.84
C PHE A 26 9.83 -75.12 16.23
N SER A 27 9.01 -75.22 17.28
CA SER A 27 9.35 -74.63 18.59
C SER A 27 10.06 -75.57 19.58
N LYS A 28 9.98 -76.90 19.44
CA LYS A 28 10.56 -77.83 20.44
C LYS A 28 11.99 -78.29 20.14
N GLU A 29 12.42 -78.32 18.89
CA GLU A 29 13.79 -78.75 18.55
C GLU A 29 14.86 -77.67 18.80
N HIS A 30 14.52 -76.39 18.68
CA HIS A 30 15.51 -75.30 18.85
C HIS A 30 15.93 -75.07 20.31
N HIS A 31 15.03 -75.31 21.29
CA HIS A 31 15.35 -75.12 22.72
C HIS A 31 16.36 -76.16 23.23
N ARG A 32 16.24 -77.43 22.82
CA ARG A 32 17.24 -78.46 23.15
C ARG A 32 18.59 -78.18 22.48
N GLY A 33 18.59 -77.63 21.27
CA GLY A 33 19.80 -77.23 20.57
C GLY A 33 20.58 -76.10 21.26
N LEU A 34 19.88 -75.10 21.81
CA LEU A 34 20.52 -73.97 22.48
C LEU A 34 21.14 -74.35 23.83
N ILE A 35 20.43 -75.13 24.64
CA ILE A 35 20.94 -75.65 25.92
C ILE A 35 22.13 -76.59 25.70
N TYR A 36 22.10 -77.42 24.65
CA TYR A 36 23.22 -78.26 24.28
C TYR A 36 24.44 -77.43 23.85
N ARG A 37 24.27 -76.42 23.00
CA ARG A 37 25.35 -75.51 22.59
C ARG A 37 25.95 -74.77 23.79
N PHE A 38 25.12 -74.33 24.74
CA PHE A 38 25.59 -73.66 25.96
C PHE A 38 26.40 -74.61 26.86
N ASN A 39 25.96 -75.87 27.02
CA ASN A 39 26.72 -76.89 27.74
C ASN A 39 28.06 -77.21 27.06
N VAL A 40 28.07 -77.31 25.73
CA VAL A 40 29.31 -77.54 24.98
C VAL A 40 30.28 -76.36 25.13
N ILE A 41 29.79 -75.11 25.05
CA ILE A 41 30.60 -73.91 25.27
C ILE A 41 31.16 -73.89 26.70
N GLY A 42 30.32 -74.12 27.72
CA GLY A 42 30.76 -74.12 29.12
C GLY A 42 31.83 -75.18 29.43
N VAL A 43 31.68 -76.39 28.88
CA VAL A 43 32.71 -77.43 28.98
C VAL A 43 33.99 -76.99 28.25
N LEU A 44 33.87 -76.45 27.03
CA LEU A 44 35.03 -76.00 26.26
C LEU A 44 35.79 -74.86 26.96
N THR A 45 35.10 -73.91 27.60
CA THR A 45 35.71 -72.80 28.34
C THR A 45 36.53 -73.24 29.55
N ILE A 46 36.22 -74.40 30.15
CA ILE A 46 37.00 -74.95 31.27
C ILE A 46 38.15 -75.82 30.78
N PHE A 47 37.88 -76.74 29.84
CA PHE A 47 38.89 -77.71 29.41
C PHE A 47 39.97 -77.09 28.52
N LEU A 48 39.64 -76.12 27.67
CA LEU A 48 40.61 -75.47 26.78
C LEU A 48 41.79 -74.82 27.54
N PRO A 49 41.58 -73.94 28.54
CA PRO A 49 42.68 -73.35 29.30
C PRO A 49 43.45 -74.40 30.11
N VAL A 50 42.79 -75.43 30.65
CA VAL A 50 43.48 -76.52 31.38
C VAL A 50 44.42 -77.30 30.45
N PHE A 51 43.97 -77.62 29.23
CA PHE A 51 44.80 -78.29 28.23
C PHE A 51 45.95 -77.41 27.75
N ILE A 52 45.73 -76.10 27.56
CA ILE A 52 46.78 -75.15 27.17
C ILE A 52 47.84 -75.05 28.27
N VAL A 53 47.43 -74.88 29.53
CA VAL A 53 48.37 -74.80 30.65
C VAL A 53 49.12 -76.13 30.84
N SER A 54 48.42 -77.27 30.72
CA SER A 54 49.04 -78.60 30.79
C SER A 54 50.04 -78.83 29.65
N TYR A 55 49.77 -78.34 28.44
CA TYR A 55 50.67 -78.44 27.30
C TYR A 55 51.91 -77.56 27.47
N ILE A 56 51.74 -76.33 27.95
CA ILE A 56 52.87 -75.42 28.24
C ILE A 56 53.79 -76.01 29.30
N ILE A 57 53.24 -76.64 30.35
CA ILE A 57 54.04 -77.29 31.40
C ILE A 57 54.87 -78.44 30.81
N TYR A 58 54.29 -79.23 29.91
CA TYR A 58 54.96 -80.34 29.25
C TYR A 58 56.07 -79.87 28.28
N ASP A 59 55.79 -78.89 27.44
CA ASP A 59 56.73 -78.38 26.42
C ASP A 59 57.88 -77.56 27.05
N ALA A 60 57.58 -76.74 28.06
CA ALA A 60 58.58 -75.92 28.73
C ALA A 60 59.39 -76.66 29.81
N ASN A 61 59.15 -77.96 30.02
CA ASN A 61 59.82 -78.84 30.99
C ASN A 61 59.88 -78.25 32.42
N ILE A 62 58.79 -77.60 32.84
CA ILE A 62 58.70 -76.91 34.14
C ILE A 62 58.52 -77.95 35.26
N SER A 63 59.42 -77.96 36.25
CA SER A 63 59.27 -78.82 37.43
C SER A 63 58.16 -78.26 38.34
N LEU A 64 56.98 -78.88 38.29
CA LEU A 64 55.89 -78.57 39.19
C LEU A 64 56.19 -79.09 40.60
N ASP A 65 56.39 -78.18 41.54
CA ASP A 65 56.40 -78.51 42.96
C ASP A 65 54.97 -78.71 43.49
N TYR A 66 54.81 -79.41 44.62
CA TYR A 66 53.50 -79.73 45.22
C TYR A 66 52.63 -78.48 45.45
N SER A 67 53.28 -77.37 45.82
CA SER A 67 52.66 -76.05 45.98
C SER A 67 51.93 -75.55 44.72
N HIS A 68 52.49 -75.77 43.54
CA HIS A 68 51.95 -75.30 42.27
C HIS A 68 50.74 -76.15 41.82
N LEU A 69 50.78 -77.46 42.09
CA LEU A 69 49.65 -78.36 41.84
C LEU A 69 48.42 -78.00 42.68
N VAL A 70 48.62 -77.64 43.95
CA VAL A 70 47.52 -77.22 44.83
C VAL A 70 46.88 -75.92 44.35
N ILE A 71 47.67 -74.92 43.94
CA ILE A 71 47.15 -73.65 43.41
C ILE A 71 46.33 -73.88 42.15
N LEU A 72 46.81 -74.72 41.22
CA LEU A 72 46.11 -75.02 39.97
C LEU A 72 44.80 -75.80 40.20
N ALA A 73 44.78 -76.72 41.17
CA ALA A 73 43.55 -77.40 41.56
C ALA A 73 42.53 -76.43 42.18
N MET A 74 42.98 -75.49 43.00
CA MET A 74 42.11 -74.52 43.66
C MET A 74 41.51 -73.49 42.68
N THR A 75 42.29 -73.02 41.71
CA THR A 75 41.79 -72.13 40.65
C THR A 75 40.78 -72.83 39.75
N LEU A 76 41.02 -74.10 39.40
CA LEU A 76 40.05 -74.91 38.65
C LEU A 76 38.74 -75.09 39.42
N LEU A 77 38.81 -75.33 40.74
CA LEU A 77 37.64 -75.50 41.59
C LEU A 77 36.82 -74.20 41.71
N LEU A 78 37.48 -73.05 41.84
CA LEU A 78 36.83 -71.73 41.83
C LEU A 78 36.16 -71.44 40.48
N MET A 79 36.83 -71.77 39.37
CA MET A 79 36.27 -71.59 38.03
C MET A 79 35.04 -72.47 37.81
N LEU A 80 35.07 -73.72 38.28
CA LEU A 80 33.95 -74.66 38.19
C LEU A 80 32.78 -74.22 39.07
N ALA A 81 33.04 -73.72 40.29
CA ALA A 81 32.03 -73.15 41.16
C ALA A 81 31.37 -71.92 40.53
N GLY A 82 32.17 -71.01 39.96
CA GLY A 82 31.67 -69.83 39.25
C GLY A 82 30.78 -70.19 38.06
N LEU A 83 31.18 -71.17 37.24
CA LEU A 83 30.36 -71.66 36.12
C LEU A 83 29.05 -72.30 36.61
N THR A 84 29.10 -73.06 37.71
CA THR A 84 27.92 -73.71 38.30
C THR A 84 26.92 -72.69 38.81
N ILE A 85 27.38 -71.64 39.47
CA ILE A 85 26.52 -70.53 39.93
C ILE A 85 25.92 -69.80 38.73
N LEU A 86 26.72 -69.46 37.72
CA LEU A 86 26.24 -68.77 36.53
C LEU A 86 25.16 -69.60 35.81
N ARG A 87 25.37 -70.92 35.71
CA ARG A 87 24.39 -71.84 35.14
C ARG A 87 23.11 -71.92 35.97
N TYR A 88 23.24 -72.02 37.30
CA TYR A 88 22.10 -72.03 38.21
C TYR A 88 21.24 -70.77 38.06
N VAL A 89 21.87 -69.60 37.96
CA VAL A 89 21.18 -68.32 37.73
C VAL A 89 20.51 -68.30 36.35
N PHE A 90 21.22 -68.72 35.30
CA PHE A 90 20.67 -68.71 33.94
C PHE A 90 19.49 -69.67 33.77
N ASP A 91 19.59 -70.88 34.32
CA ASP A 91 18.51 -71.87 34.32
C ASP A 91 17.29 -71.36 35.12
N SER A 92 17.54 -70.65 36.23
CA SER A 92 16.46 -70.01 37.02
C SER A 92 15.75 -68.90 36.24
N VAL A 93 16.50 -68.05 35.53
CA VAL A 93 15.93 -66.97 34.71
C VAL A 93 15.13 -67.56 33.54
N LEU A 94 15.66 -68.59 32.86
CA LEU A 94 14.94 -69.26 31.78
C LEU A 94 13.69 -69.97 32.27
N ALA A 95 13.72 -70.59 33.46
CA ALA A 95 12.54 -71.19 34.07
C ALA A 95 11.45 -70.15 34.33
N VAL A 96 11.80 -68.95 34.79
CA VAL A 96 10.87 -67.82 34.97
C VAL A 96 10.30 -67.35 33.63
N VAL A 97 11.13 -67.24 32.60
CA VAL A 97 10.69 -66.87 31.24
C VAL A 97 9.73 -67.92 30.65
N ASP A 98 10.02 -69.21 30.82
CA ASP A 98 9.14 -70.30 30.38
C ASP A 98 7.84 -70.33 31.18
N MET A 99 7.89 -69.98 32.46
CA MET A 99 6.71 -69.90 33.33
C MET A 99 5.83 -68.70 32.97
N LEU A 100 6.42 -67.55 32.62
CA LEU A 100 5.71 -66.40 32.04
C LEU A 100 5.08 -66.74 30.69
N ARG A 101 5.78 -67.53 29.86
CA ARG A 101 5.30 -67.98 28.55
C ARG A 101 4.20 -69.05 28.64
N LYS A 102 4.19 -69.87 29.70
CA LYS A 102 3.13 -70.86 29.97
C LYS A 102 1.94 -70.27 30.73
N SER A 103 2.12 -69.23 31.53
CA SER A 103 1.04 -68.57 32.27
C SER A 103 0.09 -67.74 31.38
N SER A 104 0.45 -67.50 30.11
CA SER A 104 -0.48 -67.01 29.08
C SER A 104 -1.42 -68.10 28.54
N ALA A 105 -1.14 -69.39 28.82
CA ALA A 105 -2.00 -70.52 28.51
C ALA A 105 -2.49 -71.13 29.85
N GLY A 106 -3.57 -70.55 30.38
CA GLY A 106 -4.04 -70.76 31.75
C GLY A 106 -4.23 -72.21 32.19
N ASP A 107 -3.29 -72.72 32.97
CA ASP A 107 -3.50 -73.83 33.91
C ASP A 107 -2.75 -73.60 35.23
N ALA A 108 -3.35 -74.10 36.31
CA ALA A 108 -3.10 -73.72 37.71
C ALA A 108 -1.69 -74.02 38.24
N VAL A 109 -1.14 -73.06 39.01
CA VAL A 109 0.18 -73.15 39.68
C VAL A 109 0.03 -73.56 41.18
N PRO A 110 0.87 -74.45 41.74
CA PRO A 110 0.78 -74.90 43.14
C PRO A 110 1.17 -73.84 44.19
N LEU A 111 0.60 -74.00 45.39
CA LEU A 111 0.39 -73.00 46.45
C LEU A 111 1.61 -72.48 47.24
N ALA A 112 2.86 -72.82 46.90
CA ALA A 112 4.04 -72.47 47.72
C ALA A 112 4.86 -71.28 47.21
N ILE A 113 4.48 -70.68 46.07
CA ILE A 113 5.15 -69.50 45.48
C ILE A 113 4.09 -68.41 45.22
N LYS A 114 3.35 -68.02 46.26
CA LYS A 114 2.29 -67.01 46.14
C LYS A 114 2.72 -65.62 46.61
N GLN A 115 3.72 -65.50 47.49
CA GLN A 115 4.20 -64.21 48.01
C GLN A 115 5.19 -63.53 47.05
N ASP A 116 6.29 -64.18 46.67
CA ASP A 116 7.30 -63.58 45.75
C ASP A 116 6.76 -63.27 44.34
N VAL A 117 5.87 -64.12 43.81
CA VAL A 117 5.29 -63.91 42.47
C VAL A 117 4.20 -62.83 42.49
N SER A 118 3.56 -62.58 43.64
CA SER A 118 2.60 -61.48 43.78
C SER A 118 3.31 -60.13 43.83
N GLU A 119 4.40 -60.03 44.61
CA GLU A 119 5.22 -58.81 44.68
C GLU A 119 5.84 -58.49 43.31
N MET A 120 6.35 -59.48 42.58
CA MET A 120 6.89 -59.27 41.24
C MET A 120 5.82 -58.87 40.22
N LYS A 121 4.59 -59.41 40.33
CA LYS A 121 3.45 -58.98 39.50
C LYS A 121 3.02 -57.55 39.82
N GLU A 122 3.03 -57.14 41.09
CA GLU A 122 2.73 -55.76 41.48
C GLU A 122 3.78 -54.76 41.00
N ILE A 123 5.06 -55.13 41.07
CA ILE A 123 6.16 -54.32 40.54
C ILE A 123 6.06 -54.20 39.02
N SER A 124 5.85 -55.31 38.31
CA SER A 124 5.69 -55.29 36.86
C SER A 124 4.49 -54.47 36.42
N ALA A 125 3.35 -54.61 37.11
CA ALA A 125 2.17 -53.78 36.85
C ALA A 125 2.44 -52.30 37.13
N SER A 126 3.17 -51.97 38.19
CA SER A 126 3.54 -50.59 38.52
C SER A 126 4.52 -50.01 37.50
N PHE A 127 5.48 -50.80 37.03
CA PHE A 127 6.42 -50.41 35.98
C PHE A 127 5.71 -50.17 34.65
N SER A 128 4.78 -51.05 34.25
CA SER A 128 3.96 -50.84 33.05
C SER A 128 3.10 -49.58 33.16
N ARG A 129 2.52 -49.29 34.32
CA ARG A 129 1.79 -48.02 34.54
C ARG A 129 2.71 -46.80 34.46
N LEU A 130 3.94 -46.90 34.98
CA LEU A 130 4.92 -45.82 34.87
C LEU A 130 5.38 -45.62 33.44
N MET A 131 5.60 -46.70 32.67
CA MET A 131 5.94 -46.61 31.26
C MET A 131 4.81 -45.99 30.44
N ASP A 132 3.55 -46.42 30.65
CA ASP A 132 2.37 -45.80 30.01
C ASP A 132 2.24 -44.31 30.39
N ARG A 133 2.53 -43.97 31.65
CA ARG A 133 2.52 -42.57 32.08
C ARG A 133 3.66 -41.76 31.47
N LEU A 134 4.86 -42.32 31.37
CA LEU A 134 6.01 -41.68 30.73
C LEU A 134 5.75 -41.47 29.23
N GLU A 135 5.21 -42.48 28.56
CA GLU A 135 4.84 -42.40 27.15
C GLU A 135 3.82 -41.28 26.92
N LYS A 136 2.70 -41.29 27.65
CA LYS A 136 1.68 -40.21 27.58
C LYS A 136 2.23 -38.83 27.94
N THR A 137 3.12 -38.74 28.93
CA THR A 137 3.72 -37.46 29.33
C THR A 137 4.69 -36.96 28.26
N THR A 138 5.42 -37.88 27.60
CA THR A 138 6.32 -37.54 26.50
C THR A 138 5.52 -37.07 25.28
N GLU A 139 4.43 -37.77 24.94
CA GLU A 139 3.51 -37.35 23.87
C GLU A 139 2.87 -35.98 24.16
N ASP A 140 2.40 -35.72 25.40
CA ASP A 140 1.83 -34.42 25.78
C ASP A 140 2.90 -33.31 25.74
N LEU A 141 4.14 -33.63 26.13
CA LEU A 141 5.26 -32.68 26.06
C LEU A 141 5.63 -32.36 24.62
N ASP A 142 5.77 -33.36 23.76
CA ASP A 142 6.08 -33.17 22.33
C ASP A 142 4.99 -32.36 21.64
N ARG A 143 3.71 -32.62 21.97
CA ARG A 143 2.57 -31.82 21.49
C ARG A 143 2.69 -30.37 21.93
N ARG A 144 2.95 -30.11 23.22
CA ARG A 144 3.12 -28.74 23.74
C ARG A 144 4.32 -28.03 23.12
N VAL A 145 5.43 -28.74 22.89
CA VAL A 145 6.60 -28.17 22.21
C VAL A 145 6.24 -27.76 20.79
N PHE A 146 5.51 -28.60 20.05
CA PHE A 146 5.04 -28.25 18.71
C PHE A 146 4.08 -27.04 18.71
N GLU A 147 3.14 -26.97 19.66
CA GLU A 147 2.23 -25.84 19.82
C GLU A 147 3.00 -24.53 20.11
N LEU A 148 3.99 -24.57 21.00
CA LEU A 148 4.84 -23.41 21.33
C LEU A 148 5.72 -22.98 20.15
N ASP A 149 6.29 -23.93 19.41
CA ASP A 149 7.11 -23.66 18.23
C ASP A 149 6.27 -23.00 17.13
N ALA A 150 5.04 -23.48 16.91
CA ALA A 150 4.10 -22.88 15.97
C ALA A 150 3.73 -21.44 16.34
N ILE A 151 3.54 -21.16 17.64
CA ILE A 151 3.30 -19.79 18.15
C ILE A 151 4.54 -18.91 17.93
N GLY A 152 5.74 -19.43 18.22
CA GLY A 152 7.00 -18.73 18.02
C GLY A 152 7.25 -18.35 16.55
N GLU A 153 7.10 -19.32 15.64
CA GLU A 153 7.23 -19.09 14.20
C GLU A 153 6.21 -18.09 13.68
N LEU A 154 4.95 -18.18 14.14
CA LEU A 154 3.94 -17.19 13.77
C LEU A 154 4.31 -15.80 14.24
N THR A 155 4.81 -15.65 15.47
CA THR A 155 5.24 -14.36 16.01
C THR A 155 6.37 -13.76 15.17
N ASP A 156 7.29 -14.59 14.69
CA ASP A 156 8.38 -14.18 13.79
C ASP A 156 7.89 -13.76 12.41
N ILE A 157 6.92 -14.47 11.82
CA ILE A 157 6.26 -14.07 10.57
C ILE A 157 5.53 -12.75 10.77
N ALA A 158 4.79 -12.64 11.87
CA ALA A 158 4.00 -11.49 12.23
C ALA A 158 4.86 -10.22 12.41
N ARG A 159 6.12 -10.37 12.87
CA ARG A 159 7.10 -9.27 12.94
C ARG A 159 7.64 -8.81 11.59
N LYS A 160 7.68 -9.68 10.59
CA LYS A 160 8.33 -9.40 9.29
C LYS A 160 7.33 -8.94 8.22
N THR A 161 6.07 -9.35 8.33
CA THR A 161 5.05 -9.11 7.31
C THR A 161 4.24 -7.86 7.64
N LEU A 162 4.22 -6.91 6.71
CA LEU A 162 3.42 -5.66 6.81
C LEU A 162 2.11 -5.73 5.99
N HIS A 163 1.86 -6.87 5.33
CA HIS A 163 0.68 -7.10 4.51
C HIS A 163 -0.34 -7.97 5.24
N VAL A 164 -1.52 -7.41 5.49
CA VAL A 164 -2.61 -8.05 6.24
C VAL A 164 -3.02 -9.39 5.64
N GLU A 165 -3.15 -9.47 4.32
CA GLU A 165 -3.60 -10.68 3.62
C GLU A 165 -2.59 -11.82 3.73
N GLU A 166 -1.29 -11.51 3.56
CA GLU A 166 -0.21 -12.49 3.69
C GLU A 166 -0.12 -13.03 5.11
N LEU A 167 -0.26 -12.14 6.11
CA LEU A 167 -0.26 -12.53 7.51
C LEU A 167 -1.44 -13.45 7.85
N LEU A 168 -2.66 -13.09 7.43
CA LEU A 168 -3.85 -13.93 7.66
C LEU A 168 -3.74 -15.29 6.97
N LYS A 169 -3.13 -15.36 5.79
CA LYS A 169 -2.86 -16.63 5.11
C LYS A 169 -1.88 -17.50 5.91
N ALA A 170 -0.79 -16.91 6.40
CA ALA A 170 0.18 -17.63 7.23
C ALA A 170 -0.45 -18.14 8.55
N VAL A 171 -1.30 -17.32 9.18
CA VAL A 171 -2.08 -17.71 10.37
C VAL A 171 -2.99 -18.88 10.06
N LEU A 172 -3.71 -18.85 8.93
CA LEU A 172 -4.56 -19.96 8.49
C LEU A 172 -3.76 -21.25 8.33
N GLU A 173 -2.65 -21.22 7.59
CA GLU A 173 -1.80 -22.39 7.34
C GLU A 173 -1.28 -23.00 8.65
N LYS A 174 -0.81 -22.16 9.58
CA LYS A 174 -0.29 -22.63 10.86
C LYS A 174 -1.39 -23.13 11.79
N ALA A 175 -2.51 -22.43 11.87
CA ALA A 175 -3.66 -22.89 12.64
C ALA A 175 -4.15 -24.26 12.17
N MET A 176 -4.24 -24.46 10.85
CA MET A 176 -4.59 -25.76 10.25
C MET A 176 -3.59 -26.85 10.64
N ALA A 177 -2.29 -26.57 10.63
CA ALA A 177 -1.27 -27.54 11.04
C ALA A 177 -1.39 -27.92 12.53
N VAL A 178 -1.63 -26.95 13.40
CA VAL A 178 -1.76 -27.17 14.86
C VAL A 178 -2.95 -28.06 15.21
N VAL A 179 -4.12 -27.81 14.63
CA VAL A 179 -5.34 -28.59 14.93
C VAL A 179 -5.59 -29.73 13.96
N GLN A 180 -4.66 -29.97 13.03
CA GLN A 180 -4.74 -30.99 11.97
C GLN A 180 -6.00 -30.87 11.10
N ALA A 181 -6.41 -29.64 10.76
CA ALA A 181 -7.51 -29.39 9.83
C ALA A 181 -7.04 -29.52 8.38
N LYS A 182 -7.85 -30.17 7.53
CA LYS A 182 -7.55 -30.30 6.09
C LYS A 182 -8.19 -29.21 5.25
N VAL A 183 -9.30 -28.65 5.72
CA VAL A 183 -10.00 -27.55 5.06
C VAL A 183 -10.01 -26.35 5.98
N GLY A 184 -9.70 -25.18 5.44
CA GLY A 184 -9.70 -23.94 6.19
C GLY A 184 -9.91 -22.72 5.30
N SER A 185 -10.45 -21.66 5.89
CA SER A 185 -10.69 -20.39 5.22
C SER A 185 -10.59 -19.24 6.20
N VAL A 186 -10.16 -18.08 5.73
CA VAL A 186 -10.09 -16.86 6.52
C VAL A 186 -10.80 -15.73 5.79
N PHE A 187 -11.70 -15.07 6.50
CA PHE A 187 -12.53 -13.99 6.00
C PHE A 187 -12.23 -12.70 6.76
N THR A 188 -11.99 -11.60 6.06
CA THR A 188 -11.98 -10.27 6.70
C THR A 188 -13.39 -9.74 6.83
N VAL A 189 -13.67 -9.08 7.95
CA VAL A 189 -14.98 -8.51 8.26
C VAL A 189 -15.03 -7.06 7.82
N ASP A 190 -15.92 -6.74 6.87
CA ASP A 190 -16.27 -5.36 6.55
C ASP A 190 -17.55 -4.99 7.33
N ALA A 191 -17.35 -4.26 8.43
CA ALA A 191 -18.41 -3.86 9.35
C ALA A 191 -19.43 -2.89 8.70
N ASP A 192 -18.97 -2.04 7.78
CA ASP A 192 -19.83 -1.03 7.14
C ASP A 192 -20.73 -1.68 6.10
N SER A 193 -20.20 -2.67 5.37
CA SER A 193 -20.95 -3.33 4.28
C SER A 193 -21.72 -4.59 4.69
N LYS A 194 -21.63 -5.06 5.94
CA LYS A 194 -22.12 -6.39 6.37
C LYS A 194 -21.66 -7.55 5.46
N ARG A 195 -20.44 -7.45 4.93
CA ARG A 195 -19.88 -8.45 4.00
C ARG A 195 -18.61 -9.05 4.58
N LEU A 196 -18.40 -10.32 4.25
CA LEU A 196 -17.18 -11.04 4.53
C LEU A 196 -16.41 -11.21 3.24
N ARG A 197 -15.16 -10.74 3.21
CA ARG A 197 -14.27 -10.94 2.06
C ARG A 197 -13.38 -12.15 2.31
N LEU A 198 -13.41 -13.13 1.41
CA LEU A 198 -12.52 -14.28 1.47
C LEU A 198 -11.08 -13.82 1.18
N VAL A 199 -10.18 -14.00 2.13
CA VAL A 199 -8.75 -13.65 1.96
C VAL A 199 -7.96 -14.87 1.48
N ALA A 200 -8.16 -16.01 2.12
CA ALA A 200 -7.52 -17.26 1.72
C ALA A 200 -8.40 -18.47 2.04
N SER A 201 -8.26 -19.54 1.25
CA SER A 201 -8.86 -20.86 1.50
C SER A 201 -7.87 -21.97 1.14
N ILE A 202 -7.90 -23.05 1.90
CA ILE A 202 -7.05 -24.23 1.72
C ILE A 202 -7.94 -25.48 1.90
N PRO A 203 -8.00 -26.41 0.93
CA PRO A 203 -7.51 -26.23 -0.43
C PRO A 203 -8.22 -25.05 -1.11
N GLU A 204 -7.62 -24.49 -2.17
CA GLU A 204 -8.25 -23.40 -2.92
C GLU A 204 -9.62 -23.86 -3.44
N GLY A 205 -10.67 -23.19 -2.97
CA GLY A 205 -12.05 -23.51 -3.31
C GLY A 205 -12.50 -22.92 -4.65
N ALA A 206 -13.77 -23.14 -4.99
CA ALA A 206 -14.39 -22.56 -6.20
C ALA A 206 -14.59 -21.03 -6.11
N LEU A 207 -14.62 -20.47 -4.89
CA LEU A 207 -14.68 -19.02 -4.67
C LEU A 207 -13.26 -18.44 -4.79
N PRO A 208 -13.01 -17.53 -5.75
CA PRO A 208 -11.71 -16.90 -5.85
C PRO A 208 -11.45 -15.99 -4.64
N ASN A 209 -10.19 -15.88 -4.23
CA ASN A 209 -9.76 -14.92 -3.20
C ASN A 209 -10.20 -13.51 -3.61
N GLY A 210 -10.73 -12.74 -2.65
CA GLY A 210 -11.37 -11.44 -2.87
C GLY A 210 -12.89 -11.49 -3.09
N SER A 211 -13.50 -12.67 -3.17
CA SER A 211 -14.96 -12.82 -3.23
C SER A 211 -15.63 -12.38 -1.93
N TYR A 212 -16.86 -11.88 -2.04
CA TYR A 212 -17.67 -11.46 -0.89
C TYR A 212 -18.83 -12.42 -0.64
N ILE A 213 -19.10 -12.69 0.64
CA ILE A 213 -20.32 -13.38 1.10
C ILE A 213 -21.07 -12.50 2.11
N ASN A 214 -22.39 -12.65 2.16
CA ASN A 214 -23.23 -11.91 3.10
C ASN A 214 -23.12 -12.53 4.51
N ILE A 215 -22.95 -11.69 5.54
CA ILE A 215 -22.91 -12.14 6.94
C ILE A 215 -24.23 -12.82 7.33
N ASP A 216 -25.37 -12.26 6.93
CA ASP A 216 -26.68 -12.76 7.34
C ASP A 216 -26.99 -14.16 6.80
N GLU A 217 -26.34 -14.53 5.69
CA GLU A 217 -26.46 -15.83 5.06
C GLU A 217 -25.27 -16.73 5.38
N SER A 218 -24.43 -16.42 6.37
CA SER A 218 -23.23 -17.20 6.68
C SER A 218 -23.38 -17.97 8.00
N ALA A 219 -22.84 -19.20 8.05
CA ALA A 219 -22.70 -19.94 9.31
C ALA A 219 -21.77 -19.22 10.32
N LEU A 220 -20.96 -18.26 9.82
CA LEU A 220 -20.07 -17.43 10.62
C LEU A 220 -20.79 -16.29 11.36
N LYS A 221 -22.08 -16.04 11.06
CA LYS A 221 -22.89 -14.99 11.68
C LYS A 221 -22.81 -15.03 13.21
N HIS A 222 -22.97 -16.21 13.79
CA HIS A 222 -22.97 -16.38 15.24
C HIS A 222 -21.64 -15.97 15.88
N VAL A 223 -20.51 -16.26 15.23
CA VAL A 223 -19.17 -15.88 15.72
C VAL A 223 -18.96 -14.38 15.65
N ILE A 224 -19.42 -13.74 14.58
CA ILE A 224 -19.29 -12.29 14.36
C ILE A 224 -20.14 -11.52 15.38
N GLU A 225 -21.40 -11.93 15.57
CA GLU A 225 -22.33 -11.28 16.48
C GLU A 225 -21.94 -11.46 17.95
N ASN A 226 -21.59 -12.69 18.36
CA ASN A 226 -21.28 -13.00 19.76
C ASN A 226 -19.83 -12.74 20.13
N ARG A 227 -18.95 -12.52 19.14
CA ARG A 227 -17.51 -12.29 19.31
C ARG A 227 -16.84 -13.41 20.11
N LYS A 228 -17.26 -14.65 19.88
CA LYS A 228 -16.78 -15.84 20.59
C LYS A 228 -16.48 -16.97 19.60
N PRO A 229 -15.48 -17.81 19.90
CA PRO A 229 -15.27 -19.06 19.18
C PRO A 229 -16.54 -19.92 19.13
N MET A 230 -16.64 -20.74 18.09
CA MET A 230 -17.74 -21.68 17.91
C MET A 230 -17.22 -23.01 17.40
N ILE A 231 -17.34 -24.04 18.24
CA ILE A 231 -17.19 -25.44 17.84
C ILE A 231 -18.58 -25.98 17.45
N VAL A 232 -18.66 -26.57 16.27
CA VAL A 232 -19.84 -27.27 15.76
C VAL A 232 -19.46 -28.72 15.47
N GLN A 233 -20.17 -29.67 16.07
CA GLN A 233 -19.96 -31.10 15.84
C GLN A 233 -20.67 -31.59 14.58
N ASP A 234 -21.85 -31.02 14.28
CA ASP A 234 -22.62 -31.33 13.08
C ASP A 234 -23.48 -30.11 12.69
N ILE A 235 -23.12 -29.50 11.56
CA ILE A 235 -23.79 -28.31 11.00
C ILE A 235 -25.27 -28.53 10.68
N GLU A 236 -25.69 -29.76 10.37
CA GLU A 236 -27.07 -30.07 9.97
C GLU A 236 -28.02 -30.14 11.17
N THR A 237 -27.48 -30.41 12.36
CA THR A 237 -28.25 -30.50 13.60
C THR A 237 -28.08 -29.30 14.52
N ASP A 238 -27.05 -28.46 14.29
CA ASP A 238 -26.77 -27.31 15.12
C ASP A 238 -27.76 -26.15 14.86
N PRO A 239 -28.52 -25.70 15.89
CA PRO A 239 -29.51 -24.64 15.71
C PRO A 239 -28.90 -23.26 15.41
N ARG A 240 -27.58 -23.09 15.59
CA ARG A 240 -26.86 -21.82 15.33
C ARG A 240 -26.53 -21.62 13.85
N THR A 241 -26.49 -22.70 13.06
CA THR A 241 -26.06 -22.68 11.65
C THR A 241 -27.24 -22.79 10.70
N GLN A 242 -28.22 -23.65 11.01
CA GLN A 242 -29.45 -23.90 10.23
C GLN A 242 -29.20 -24.10 8.73
N LYS A 243 -28.10 -24.78 8.39
CA LYS A 243 -27.62 -24.94 7.01
C LYS A 243 -27.22 -26.39 6.74
N PRO A 244 -27.43 -26.89 5.51
CA PRO A 244 -26.96 -28.21 5.13
C PRO A 244 -25.43 -28.24 5.08
N ASN A 245 -24.84 -29.42 5.31
CA ASN A 245 -23.40 -29.59 5.12
C ASN A 245 -23.06 -29.42 3.64
N ASP A 246 -21.99 -28.70 3.37
CA ASP A 246 -21.52 -28.50 2.01
C ASP A 246 -20.33 -29.44 1.76
N PRO A 247 -20.42 -30.43 0.85
CA PRO A 247 -19.43 -31.49 0.69
C PRO A 247 -17.99 -31.01 0.46
N LYS A 248 -17.80 -29.79 -0.04
CA LYS A 248 -16.46 -29.21 -0.23
C LYS A 248 -15.70 -28.94 1.07
N TYR A 249 -16.39 -28.88 2.21
CA TYR A 249 -15.77 -28.75 3.54
C TYR A 249 -15.55 -30.11 4.24
N GLY A 250 -15.90 -31.22 3.58
CA GLY A 250 -15.69 -32.56 4.13
C GLY A 250 -16.67 -32.89 5.25
N SER A 251 -16.16 -32.99 6.48
CA SER A 251 -16.97 -33.34 7.66
C SER A 251 -18.01 -32.26 7.99
N PRO A 252 -19.16 -32.63 8.57
CA PRO A 252 -20.15 -31.65 9.03
C PRO A 252 -19.70 -30.89 10.29
N SER A 253 -18.56 -31.25 10.88
CA SER A 253 -17.93 -30.55 12.00
C SER A 253 -16.99 -29.44 11.54
N PHE A 254 -16.99 -28.32 12.25
CA PHE A 254 -16.08 -27.21 12.00
C PHE A 254 -15.81 -26.40 13.28
N LEU A 255 -14.69 -25.68 13.28
CA LEU A 255 -14.28 -24.74 14.31
C LEU A 255 -14.09 -23.36 13.69
N SER A 256 -14.85 -22.39 14.19
CA SER A 256 -14.74 -21.00 13.78
C SER A 256 -14.16 -20.15 14.91
N MET A 257 -13.08 -19.42 14.61
CA MET A 257 -12.37 -18.57 15.56
C MET A 257 -12.42 -17.10 15.12
N PRO A 258 -12.84 -16.18 15.99
CA PRO A 258 -12.70 -14.75 15.73
C PRO A 258 -11.23 -14.32 15.85
N VAL A 259 -10.80 -13.42 14.97
CA VAL A 259 -9.46 -12.82 14.99
C VAL A 259 -9.60 -11.35 15.35
N PHE A 260 -8.96 -10.96 16.45
CA PHE A 260 -9.04 -9.62 17.01
C PHE A 260 -7.73 -8.86 16.87
N THR A 261 -7.87 -7.54 16.78
CA THR A 261 -6.86 -6.55 17.17
C THR A 261 -7.27 -5.97 18.52
N ASP A 262 -6.45 -5.11 19.13
CA ASP A 262 -6.80 -4.50 20.43
C ASP A 262 -8.10 -3.69 20.36
N HIS A 263 -8.45 -3.20 19.17
CA HIS A 263 -9.55 -2.28 18.94
C HIS A 263 -10.80 -2.94 18.34
N SER A 264 -10.65 -4.00 17.53
CA SER A 264 -11.76 -4.55 16.75
C SER A 264 -11.55 -5.99 16.28
N MET A 265 -12.65 -6.70 15.97
CA MET A 265 -12.60 -7.96 15.24
C MET A 265 -12.38 -7.66 13.76
N ILE A 266 -11.31 -8.19 13.19
CA ILE A 266 -10.92 -7.87 11.81
C ILE A 266 -11.14 -9.05 10.86
N ALA A 267 -11.13 -10.28 11.39
CA ALA A 267 -11.30 -11.48 10.58
C ALA A 267 -11.95 -12.63 11.37
N VAL A 268 -12.41 -13.63 10.63
CA VAL A 268 -12.90 -14.91 11.16
C VAL A 268 -12.17 -16.04 10.43
N LEU A 269 -11.57 -16.92 11.21
CA LEU A 269 -10.94 -18.15 10.76
C LEU A 269 -11.95 -19.28 10.86
N ASN A 270 -12.08 -20.11 9.83
CA ASN A 270 -12.98 -21.25 9.81
C ASN A 270 -12.23 -22.50 9.36
N LEU A 271 -12.24 -23.55 10.18
CA LEU A 271 -11.50 -24.79 10.00
C LEU A 271 -12.47 -25.98 9.99
N ALA A 272 -12.30 -26.91 9.06
CA ALA A 272 -13.16 -28.07 8.84
C ALA A 272 -12.35 -29.30 8.42
N ASP A 273 -13.00 -30.47 8.36
CA ASP A 273 -12.39 -31.76 8.02
C ASP A 273 -11.12 -32.05 8.85
N LYS A 274 -11.32 -32.18 10.17
CA LYS A 274 -10.22 -32.55 11.08
C LYS A 274 -9.68 -33.93 10.71
N GLY A 275 -8.36 -34.08 10.80
CA GLY A 275 -7.64 -35.31 10.54
C GLY A 275 -8.24 -36.52 11.27
N SER A 276 -8.10 -37.70 10.67
CA SER A 276 -8.54 -38.98 11.25
C SER A 276 -10.03 -39.08 11.59
N CYS A 277 -10.89 -38.27 10.93
CA CYS A 277 -12.33 -38.19 11.21
C CYS A 277 -12.65 -37.80 12.67
N ALA A 278 -11.73 -37.10 13.34
CA ALA A 278 -11.92 -36.62 14.70
C ALA A 278 -12.86 -35.40 14.73
N LEU A 279 -13.38 -35.09 15.93
CA LEU A 279 -14.10 -33.85 16.19
C LEU A 279 -13.13 -32.78 16.74
N PHE A 280 -13.47 -31.51 16.51
CA PHE A 280 -12.79 -30.40 17.18
C PHE A 280 -13.17 -30.40 18.66
N GLU A 281 -12.18 -30.14 19.52
CA GLU A 281 -12.31 -30.16 20.98
C GLU A 281 -12.00 -28.79 21.56
N GLU A 282 -12.39 -28.55 22.82
CA GLU A 282 -12.07 -27.30 23.52
C GLU A 282 -10.56 -27.03 23.61
N HIS A 283 -9.73 -28.08 23.58
CA HIS A 283 -8.28 -27.90 23.54
C HIS A 283 -7.83 -27.19 22.25
N ASP A 284 -8.41 -27.56 21.11
CA ASP A 284 -8.09 -26.92 19.82
C ASP A 284 -8.47 -25.43 19.85
N GLU A 285 -9.65 -25.11 20.39
CA GLU A 285 -10.09 -23.72 20.61
C GLU A 285 -9.13 -22.94 21.51
N ARG A 286 -8.70 -23.53 22.63
CA ARG A 286 -7.78 -22.87 23.59
C ARG A 286 -6.44 -22.55 22.95
N VAL A 287 -5.83 -23.51 22.25
CA VAL A 287 -4.53 -23.31 21.60
C VAL A 287 -4.63 -22.24 20.51
N LEU A 288 -5.66 -22.30 19.67
CA LEU A 288 -5.88 -21.29 18.65
C LEU A 288 -6.19 -19.91 19.24
N SER A 289 -6.89 -19.82 20.37
CA SER A 289 -7.15 -18.55 21.04
C SER A 289 -5.86 -17.85 21.48
N ILE A 290 -4.91 -18.61 22.04
CA ILE A 290 -3.59 -18.09 22.43
C ILE A 290 -2.84 -17.63 21.19
N MET A 291 -2.78 -18.49 20.17
CA MET A 291 -2.09 -18.22 18.91
C MET A 291 -2.61 -16.96 18.20
N LEU A 292 -3.94 -16.79 18.13
CA LEU A 292 -4.58 -15.61 17.54
C LEU A 292 -4.39 -14.34 18.39
N GLY A 293 -4.32 -14.49 19.73
CA GLY A 293 -4.02 -13.38 20.64
C GLY A 293 -2.63 -12.78 20.39
N GLU A 294 -1.62 -13.61 20.19
CA GLU A 294 -0.25 -13.16 19.91
C GLU A 294 -0.11 -12.44 18.55
N VAL A 295 -0.91 -12.83 17.55
CA VAL A 295 -0.84 -12.22 16.21
C VAL A 295 -1.65 -10.92 16.10
N GLY A 296 -2.57 -10.66 17.04
CA GLY A 296 -3.44 -9.48 17.01
C GLY A 296 -2.67 -8.15 16.89
N PHE A 297 -1.56 -8.00 17.62
CA PHE A 297 -0.70 -6.80 17.55
C PHE A 297 -0.06 -6.62 16.17
N ALA A 298 0.47 -7.69 15.57
CA ALA A 298 1.11 -7.62 14.26
C ALA A 298 0.11 -7.31 13.14
N LEU A 299 -1.11 -7.83 13.28
CA LEU A 299 -2.21 -7.55 12.39
C LEU A 299 -2.63 -6.07 12.47
N GLU A 300 -2.69 -5.52 13.68
CA GLU A 300 -2.89 -4.08 13.89
C GLU A 300 -1.78 -3.25 13.25
N ASN A 301 -0.52 -3.64 13.45
CA ASN A 301 0.62 -2.98 12.83
C ASN A 301 0.57 -3.03 11.29
N ALA A 302 0.21 -4.18 10.71
CA ALA A 302 0.05 -4.33 9.27
C ALA A 302 -1.09 -3.46 8.71
N ILE A 303 -2.23 -3.38 9.42
CA ILE A 303 -3.35 -2.49 9.07
C ILE A 303 -2.91 -1.02 9.13
N LEU A 304 -2.25 -0.61 10.22
CA LEU A 304 -1.77 0.75 10.40
C LEU A 304 -0.77 1.13 9.30
N HIS A 305 0.16 0.23 8.98
CA HIS A 305 1.14 0.44 7.92
C HIS A 305 0.49 0.55 6.54
N SER A 306 -0.55 -0.26 6.26
CA SER A 306 -1.32 -0.16 5.01
C SER A 306 -2.02 1.20 4.91
N LYS A 307 -2.63 1.67 6.00
CA LYS A 307 -3.30 2.98 6.06
C LYS A 307 -2.35 4.15 5.87
N ILE A 308 -1.18 4.11 6.51
CA ILE A 308 -0.13 5.13 6.34
C ILE A 308 0.33 5.17 4.87
N ARG A 309 0.52 4.01 4.23
CA ARG A 309 0.93 3.93 2.82
C ARG A 309 -0.11 4.55 1.90
N GLU A 310 -1.38 4.21 2.10
CA GLU A 310 -2.49 4.78 1.32
C GLU A 310 -2.57 6.32 1.47
N GLN A 311 -2.42 6.82 2.69
CA GLN A 311 -2.38 8.27 2.95
C GLN A 311 -1.17 8.95 2.31
N LEU A 312 0.01 8.32 2.34
CA LEU A 312 1.20 8.83 1.67
C LEU A 312 1.01 8.91 0.16
N ASP A 313 0.43 7.87 -0.45
CA ASP A 313 0.16 7.86 -1.89
C ASP A 313 -0.84 8.96 -2.28
N GLU A 314 -1.89 9.17 -1.47
CA GLU A 314 -2.85 10.27 -1.66
C GLU A 314 -2.18 11.65 -1.55
N ILE A 315 -1.34 11.86 -0.53
CA ILE A 315 -0.59 13.11 -0.34
C ILE A 315 0.37 13.35 -1.51
N MET A 316 1.08 12.33 -1.97
CA MET A 316 1.98 12.45 -3.12
C MET A 316 1.23 12.83 -4.38
N LEU A 317 0.05 12.25 -4.61
CA LEU A 317 -0.79 12.57 -5.75
C LEU A 317 -1.28 14.03 -5.69
N LYS A 318 -1.73 14.49 -4.52
CA LYS A 318 -2.14 15.90 -4.31
C LYS A 318 -0.97 16.86 -4.48
N ASN A 319 0.21 16.54 -3.95
CA ASN A 319 1.39 17.38 -4.09
C ASN A 319 1.82 17.53 -5.55
N ARG A 320 1.81 16.45 -6.34
CA ARG A 320 2.09 16.51 -7.78
C ARG A 320 1.10 17.40 -8.52
N ALA A 321 -0.19 17.30 -8.22
CA ALA A 321 -1.21 18.15 -8.82
C ALA A 321 -0.98 19.63 -8.45
N LEU A 322 -0.63 19.92 -7.21
CA LEU A 322 -0.33 21.28 -6.74
C LEU A 322 0.93 21.85 -7.41
N GLU A 323 1.98 21.06 -7.59
CA GLU A 323 3.20 21.47 -8.30
C GLU A 323 2.92 21.85 -9.77
N GLN A 324 2.04 21.09 -10.44
CA GLN A 324 1.59 21.42 -11.79
C GLN A 324 0.82 22.74 -11.82
N GLU A 325 -0.10 22.96 -10.88
CA GLU A 325 -0.86 24.21 -10.77
C GLU A 325 0.05 25.42 -10.51
N ILE A 326 1.02 25.29 -9.60
CA ILE A 326 2.00 26.35 -9.31
C ILE A 326 2.81 26.69 -10.54
N THR A 327 3.24 25.69 -11.31
CA THR A 327 4.03 25.89 -12.53
C THR A 327 3.22 26.65 -13.59
N GLU A 328 1.95 26.29 -13.77
CA GLU A 328 1.06 26.99 -14.70
C GLU A 328 0.77 28.42 -14.26
N ARG A 329 0.50 28.64 -12.95
CA ARG A 329 0.32 29.98 -12.39
C ARG A 329 1.54 30.87 -12.60
N LYS A 330 2.76 30.34 -12.38
CA LYS A 330 4.01 31.08 -12.65
C LYS A 330 4.13 31.48 -14.11
N ARG A 331 3.80 30.58 -15.03
CA ARG A 331 3.82 30.87 -16.48
C ARG A 331 2.82 31.97 -16.86
N ILE A 332 1.62 31.93 -16.29
CA ILE A 332 0.60 32.96 -16.50
C ILE A 332 1.08 34.31 -15.94
N GLU A 333 1.67 34.32 -14.75
CA GLU A 333 2.20 35.53 -14.13
C GLU A 333 3.34 36.16 -14.95
N GLU A 334 4.28 35.35 -15.45
CA GLU A 334 5.33 35.81 -16.36
C GLU A 334 4.78 36.41 -17.66
N ASN A 335 3.74 35.78 -18.24
CA ASN A 335 3.07 36.31 -19.42
C ASN A 335 2.34 37.63 -19.13
N LEU A 336 1.66 37.72 -17.99
CA LEU A 336 0.98 38.95 -17.56
C LEU A 336 1.98 40.09 -17.35
N GLN A 337 3.15 39.81 -16.77
CA GLN A 337 4.21 40.81 -16.61
C GLN A 337 4.70 41.33 -17.96
N LYS A 338 4.91 40.45 -18.95
CA LYS A 338 5.29 40.87 -20.32
C LYS A 338 4.22 41.75 -20.96
N VAL A 339 2.97 41.32 -20.93
CA VAL A 339 1.84 42.09 -21.50
C VAL A 339 1.70 43.45 -20.82
N ASN A 340 1.89 43.53 -19.50
CA ASN A 340 1.87 44.80 -18.77
C ASN A 340 2.99 45.76 -19.22
N ILE A 341 4.19 45.24 -19.49
CA ILE A 341 5.30 46.06 -20.03
C ILE A 341 4.94 46.57 -21.44
N GLU A 342 4.37 45.72 -22.29
CA GLU A 342 3.94 46.12 -23.66
C GLU A 342 2.83 47.17 -23.63
N ILE A 343 1.81 47.00 -22.76
CA ILE A 343 0.74 47.99 -22.58
C ILE A 343 1.32 49.31 -22.09
N LYS A 344 2.29 49.28 -21.18
CA LYS A 344 2.94 50.50 -20.70
C LYS A 344 3.69 51.23 -21.83
N ASP A 345 4.49 50.52 -22.61
CA ASP A 345 5.20 51.08 -23.78
C ASP A 345 4.22 51.64 -24.83
N ALA A 346 3.11 50.94 -25.10
CA ALA A 346 2.07 51.42 -25.99
C ALA A 346 1.40 52.71 -25.46
N ASN A 347 1.11 52.77 -24.15
CA ASN A 347 0.54 53.96 -23.51
C ASN A 347 1.50 55.15 -23.53
N ASP A 348 2.79 54.92 -23.30
CA ASP A 348 3.82 55.97 -23.36
C ASP A 348 3.91 56.55 -24.78
N LYS A 349 3.91 55.69 -25.82
CA LYS A 349 3.86 56.11 -27.24
C LYS A 349 2.60 56.89 -27.59
N LEU A 350 1.44 56.42 -27.12
CA LEU A 350 0.16 57.09 -27.33
C LEU A 350 0.18 58.50 -26.69
N THR A 351 0.71 58.61 -25.48
CA THR A 351 0.84 59.89 -24.76
C THR A 351 1.73 60.86 -25.53
N ALA A 352 2.90 60.41 -26.01
CA ALA A 352 3.79 61.22 -26.84
C ALA A 352 3.12 61.66 -28.16
N ALA A 353 2.35 60.78 -28.80
CA ALA A 353 1.59 61.11 -30.00
C ALA A 353 0.51 62.18 -29.72
N TYR A 354 -0.20 62.09 -28.59
CA TYR A 354 -1.17 63.10 -28.16
C TYR A 354 -0.52 64.46 -27.91
N GLU A 355 0.62 64.50 -27.22
CA GLU A 355 1.39 65.73 -27.00
C GLU A 355 1.82 66.36 -28.32
N TRP A 356 2.36 65.55 -29.23
CA TRP A 356 2.75 66.00 -30.57
C TRP A 356 1.56 66.55 -31.38
N MET A 357 0.40 65.89 -31.33
CA MET A 357 -0.82 66.37 -32.00
C MET A 357 -1.30 67.69 -31.39
N ARG A 358 -1.28 67.80 -30.06
CA ARG A 358 -1.66 69.03 -29.35
C ARG A 358 -0.75 70.20 -29.73
N GLU A 359 0.57 69.99 -29.70
CA GLU A 359 1.52 71.01 -30.14
C GLU A 359 1.33 71.39 -31.61
N SER A 360 1.11 70.40 -32.48
CA SER A 360 0.91 70.64 -33.91
C SER A 360 -0.36 71.44 -34.18
N ARG A 361 -1.45 71.14 -33.47
CA ARG A 361 -2.67 71.94 -33.48
C ARG A 361 -2.40 73.38 -33.02
N ASP A 362 -1.70 73.55 -31.91
CA ASP A 362 -1.39 74.88 -31.37
C ASP A 362 -0.46 75.67 -32.32
N ARG A 363 0.47 75.01 -33.03
CA ARG A 363 1.29 75.59 -34.11
C ARG A 363 0.43 76.01 -35.31
N LEU A 364 -0.51 75.18 -35.74
CA LEU A 364 -1.41 75.48 -36.87
C LEU A 364 -2.33 76.67 -36.57
N LEU A 365 -2.90 76.72 -35.35
CA LEU A 365 -3.72 77.86 -34.91
C LEU A 365 -2.93 79.18 -34.92
N LYS A 366 -1.63 79.15 -34.55
CA LYS A 366 -0.77 80.34 -34.66
C LYS A 366 -0.53 80.80 -36.11
N HIS A 367 -0.50 79.87 -37.08
CA HIS A 367 -0.31 80.21 -38.49
C HIS A 367 -1.59 80.71 -39.17
N GLN A 368 -2.78 80.31 -38.68
CA GLN A 368 -4.06 80.83 -39.17
C GLN A 368 -4.37 82.26 -38.73
N GLY A 369 -3.63 82.84 -37.77
CA GLY A 369 -3.83 84.22 -37.31
C GLY A 369 -3.47 85.34 -38.31
N LYS A 370 -3.16 85.03 -39.57
CA LYS A 370 -2.96 85.98 -40.67
C LYS A 370 -4.24 86.18 -41.49
N GLU A 371 -5.37 86.40 -40.84
CA GLU A 371 -6.59 86.84 -41.53
C GLU A 371 -6.51 88.35 -41.79
N GLU A 372 -6.56 88.71 -43.07
CA GLU A 372 -6.40 90.08 -43.57
C GLU A 372 -7.66 90.90 -43.29
N ILE A 373 -7.51 92.17 -42.91
CA ILE A 373 -8.66 93.04 -42.62
C ILE A 373 -9.30 93.44 -43.96
N GLY A 374 -10.59 93.16 -44.15
CA GLY A 374 -11.27 93.36 -45.42
C GLY A 374 -12.49 94.27 -45.29
N PHE A 375 -12.58 95.28 -46.14
CA PHE A 375 -13.76 96.13 -46.32
C PHE A 375 -14.25 96.02 -47.76
N ILE A 376 -15.56 95.95 -47.97
CA ILE A 376 -16.20 96.08 -49.28
C ILE A 376 -16.82 97.47 -49.32
N VAL A 377 -16.46 98.28 -50.32
CA VAL A 377 -16.92 99.66 -50.46
C VAL A 377 -17.60 99.93 -51.80
N ASP A 378 -18.54 100.87 -51.82
CA ASP A 378 -19.19 101.37 -53.04
C ASP A 378 -18.37 102.48 -53.75
N ARG A 379 -18.94 103.10 -54.78
CA ARG A 379 -18.23 104.10 -55.60
C ARG A 379 -17.88 105.37 -54.83
N GLU A 380 -18.67 105.68 -53.82
CA GLU A 380 -18.56 106.84 -52.96
C GLU A 380 -17.66 106.57 -51.74
N GLY A 381 -17.18 105.32 -51.57
CA GLY A 381 -16.33 104.89 -50.46
C GLY A 381 -17.11 104.41 -49.24
N LYS A 382 -18.42 104.19 -49.37
CA LYS A 382 -19.30 103.72 -48.30
C LYS A 382 -19.15 102.22 -48.10
N ILE A 383 -19.07 101.78 -46.85
CA ILE A 383 -18.82 100.38 -46.50
C ILE A 383 -20.11 99.56 -46.65
N ASP A 384 -20.11 98.61 -47.60
CA ASP A 384 -21.17 97.63 -47.87
C ASP A 384 -20.93 96.28 -47.17
N GLY A 385 -19.68 95.97 -46.83
CA GLY A 385 -19.30 94.70 -46.21
C GLY A 385 -17.99 94.79 -45.44
N ILE A 386 -17.82 93.94 -44.43
CA ILE A 386 -16.66 93.93 -43.52
C ILE A 386 -16.34 92.51 -43.05
N THR A 387 -15.07 92.23 -42.76
CA THR A 387 -14.62 91.01 -42.08
C THR A 387 -14.72 91.15 -40.55
N GLU A 388 -14.74 90.04 -39.80
CA GLU A 388 -14.77 90.09 -38.32
C GLU A 388 -13.52 90.78 -37.75
N ARG A 389 -12.36 90.60 -38.37
CA ARG A 389 -11.13 91.30 -37.99
C ARG A 389 -11.21 92.82 -38.15
N ALA A 390 -12.00 93.32 -39.10
CA ALA A 390 -12.25 94.75 -39.26
C ALA A 390 -13.04 95.33 -38.07
N LEU A 391 -13.95 94.55 -37.47
CA LEU A 391 -14.67 94.92 -36.24
C LEU A 391 -13.72 94.98 -35.05
N GLU A 392 -12.88 93.95 -34.88
CA GLU A 392 -11.88 93.90 -33.80
C GLU A 392 -10.85 95.04 -33.91
N CYS A 393 -10.41 95.37 -35.13
CA CYS A 393 -9.41 96.39 -35.39
C CYS A 393 -9.93 97.82 -35.17
N THR A 394 -11.18 98.09 -35.54
CA THR A 394 -11.80 99.41 -35.38
C THR A 394 -12.46 99.61 -34.01
N GLY A 395 -12.73 98.52 -33.28
CA GLY A 395 -13.46 98.54 -32.00
C GLY A 395 -14.93 98.95 -32.12
N LYS A 396 -15.46 99.04 -33.35
CA LYS A 396 -16.85 99.44 -33.64
C LYS A 396 -17.69 98.25 -34.07
N SER A 397 -18.99 98.32 -33.81
CA SER A 397 -19.92 97.26 -34.22
C SER A 397 -20.23 97.31 -35.74
N ARG A 398 -20.75 96.21 -36.28
CA ARG A 398 -21.12 96.13 -37.72
C ARG A 398 -22.11 97.20 -38.14
N VAL A 399 -23.02 97.58 -37.24
CA VAL A 399 -24.04 98.62 -37.50
C VAL A 399 -23.41 100.02 -37.55
N GLU A 400 -22.31 100.24 -36.83
CA GLU A 400 -21.59 101.51 -36.80
C GLU A 400 -20.64 101.69 -38.00
N LEU A 401 -20.22 100.60 -38.64
CA LEU A 401 -19.31 100.65 -39.80
C LEU A 401 -20.05 100.58 -41.13
N ILE A 402 -21.08 99.74 -41.24
CA ILE A 402 -21.83 99.59 -42.49
C ILE A 402 -22.56 100.90 -42.79
N GLY A 403 -22.36 101.43 -43.98
CA GLY A 403 -22.97 102.68 -44.42
C GLY A 403 -22.20 103.97 -44.07
N HIS A 404 -21.10 103.88 -43.33
CA HIS A 404 -20.16 105.00 -43.14
C HIS A 404 -19.09 105.00 -44.23
N ASN A 405 -18.39 106.12 -44.38
CA ASN A 405 -17.32 106.22 -45.37
C ASN A 405 -16.05 105.59 -44.80
N ILE A 406 -15.36 104.75 -45.58
CA ILE A 406 -14.09 104.15 -45.14
C ILE A 406 -13.03 105.21 -44.80
N MET A 407 -13.14 106.39 -45.41
CA MET A 407 -12.27 107.54 -45.15
C MET A 407 -12.35 108.03 -43.70
N ASP A 408 -13.50 107.86 -43.03
CA ASP A 408 -13.69 108.28 -41.63
C ASP A 408 -12.80 107.48 -40.66
N PHE A 409 -12.21 106.37 -41.14
CA PHE A 409 -11.37 105.46 -40.36
C PHE A 409 -9.90 105.54 -40.76
N ILE A 410 -9.59 106.37 -41.75
CA ILE A 410 -8.24 106.58 -42.28
C ILE A 410 -7.75 107.93 -41.77
N ASP A 411 -6.45 108.04 -41.48
CA ASP A 411 -5.82 109.29 -41.08
C ASP A 411 -5.92 110.36 -42.18
N GLU A 412 -6.18 111.61 -41.80
CA GLU A 412 -6.38 112.73 -42.73
C GLU A 412 -5.20 112.95 -43.68
N THR A 413 -3.97 112.61 -43.25
CA THR A 413 -2.76 112.75 -44.08
C THR A 413 -2.78 111.86 -45.33
N CYS A 414 -3.48 110.72 -45.28
CA CYS A 414 -3.58 109.75 -46.38
C CYS A 414 -4.84 109.92 -47.23
N HIS A 415 -5.72 110.90 -46.93
CA HIS A 415 -7.05 110.97 -47.57
C HIS A 415 -6.99 111.23 -49.08
N GLU A 416 -6.15 112.17 -49.51
CA GLU A 416 -6.05 112.51 -50.94
C GLU A 416 -5.43 111.37 -51.76
N GLU A 417 -4.44 110.68 -51.20
CA GLU A 417 -3.81 109.50 -51.82
C GLU A 417 -4.81 108.35 -51.92
N PHE A 418 -5.49 108.01 -50.84
CA PHE A 418 -6.50 106.94 -50.83
C PHE A 418 -7.65 107.24 -51.82
N LYS A 419 -8.13 108.48 -51.88
CA LYS A 419 -9.21 108.88 -52.80
C LYS A 419 -8.75 108.87 -54.27
N SER A 420 -7.49 109.17 -54.54
CA SER A 420 -6.89 109.00 -55.87
C SER A 420 -6.84 107.53 -56.26
N GLU A 421 -6.31 106.67 -55.38
CA GLU A 421 -6.16 105.24 -55.63
C GLU A 421 -7.51 104.52 -55.73
N LEU A 422 -8.51 104.92 -54.93
CA LEU A 422 -9.88 104.39 -55.04
C LEU A 422 -10.51 104.72 -56.39
N ARG A 423 -10.31 105.95 -56.91
CA ARG A 423 -10.75 106.34 -58.26
C ARG A 423 -9.99 105.57 -59.35
N GLN A 424 -8.69 105.37 -59.20
CA GLN A 424 -7.88 104.58 -60.14
C GLN A 424 -8.30 103.10 -60.15
N ALA A 425 -8.60 102.53 -58.99
CA ALA A 425 -9.09 101.16 -58.85
C ALA A 425 -10.44 100.95 -59.55
N TRP A 426 -11.32 101.95 -59.52
CA TRP A 426 -12.56 101.94 -60.31
C TRP A 426 -12.31 101.95 -61.83
N MET A 427 -11.26 102.64 -62.28
CA MET A 427 -10.81 102.66 -63.68
C MET A 427 -10.03 101.40 -64.08
N GLY A 428 -9.76 100.49 -63.13
CA GLY A 428 -9.09 99.20 -63.37
C GLY A 428 -7.59 99.19 -63.14
N MET A 429 -7.01 100.27 -62.59
CA MET A 429 -5.61 100.30 -62.16
C MET A 429 -5.54 100.04 -60.66
N THR A 430 -4.92 98.94 -60.25
CA THR A 430 -4.76 98.56 -58.84
C THR A 430 -3.28 98.59 -58.48
N ARG A 431 -2.92 99.35 -57.44
CA ARG A 431 -1.57 99.40 -56.87
C ARG A 431 -1.66 99.18 -55.36
N ASN A 432 -0.57 98.69 -54.79
CA ASN A 432 -0.43 98.67 -53.34
C ASN A 432 0.07 100.02 -52.86
N PHE A 433 -0.52 100.52 -51.79
CA PHE A 433 -0.13 101.76 -51.14
C PHE A 433 -0.33 101.64 -49.64
N GLN A 434 0.26 102.56 -48.88
CA GLN A 434 0.25 102.49 -47.43
C GLN A 434 -0.74 103.49 -46.86
N VAL A 435 -1.46 103.06 -45.83
CA VAL A 435 -2.46 103.87 -45.16
C VAL A 435 -2.32 103.74 -43.66
N VAL A 436 -2.44 104.86 -42.96
CA VAL A 436 -2.53 104.90 -41.50
C VAL A 436 -4.01 104.89 -41.11
N MET A 437 -4.43 103.94 -40.29
CA MET A 437 -5.80 103.88 -39.77
C MET A 437 -5.92 104.65 -38.45
N MET A 438 -6.98 105.43 -38.28
CA MET A 438 -7.32 106.02 -36.99
C MET A 438 -7.87 104.94 -36.06
N GLN A 439 -7.06 104.51 -35.09
CA GLN A 439 -7.51 103.59 -34.05
C GLN A 439 -7.81 104.31 -32.73
N PRO A 440 -8.76 103.80 -31.92
CA PRO A 440 -9.01 104.30 -30.58
C PRO A 440 -7.91 103.95 -29.54
N TYR A 441 -6.81 103.28 -29.92
CA TYR A 441 -5.74 102.87 -28.98
C TYR A 441 -4.30 103.07 -29.53
N GLU A 442 -3.67 104.18 -29.10
CA GLU A 442 -2.24 104.51 -28.89
C GLU A 442 -1.10 103.99 -29.82
N SER A 443 -1.35 103.44 -30.99
CA SER A 443 -0.26 103.20 -31.97
C SER A 443 -0.72 103.34 -33.42
N GLU A 444 -0.10 104.27 -34.16
CA GLU A 444 -0.23 104.38 -35.62
C GLU A 444 0.22 103.07 -36.27
N LYS A 445 -0.72 102.27 -36.76
CA LYS A 445 -0.42 101.10 -37.59
C LYS A 445 -0.52 101.49 -39.05
N ILE A 446 0.61 101.38 -39.74
CA ILE A 446 0.70 101.47 -41.20
C ILE A 446 0.25 100.12 -41.76
N PHE A 447 -0.78 100.13 -42.58
CA PHE A 447 -1.27 98.96 -43.30
C PHE A 447 -0.91 99.05 -44.78
N GLU A 448 -0.55 97.92 -45.38
CA GLU A 448 -0.46 97.82 -46.84
C GLU A 448 -1.84 97.54 -47.39
N VAL A 449 -2.31 98.41 -48.28
CA VAL A 449 -3.67 98.36 -48.84
C VAL A 449 -3.63 97.80 -50.25
N THR A 450 -4.46 96.79 -50.50
CA THR A 450 -4.72 96.27 -51.84
C THR A 450 -6.20 96.45 -52.18
N LEU A 451 -6.46 97.15 -53.29
CA LEU A 451 -7.80 97.36 -53.82
C LEU A 451 -8.09 96.36 -54.95
N THR A 452 -9.17 95.62 -54.86
CA THR A 452 -9.59 94.66 -55.89
C THR A 452 -11.03 94.92 -56.33
N ARG A 453 -11.27 95.04 -57.64
CA ARG A 453 -12.62 95.26 -58.16
C ARG A 453 -13.45 93.98 -58.11
N LEU A 454 -14.58 94.02 -57.41
CA LEU A 454 -15.58 92.98 -57.41
C LEU A 454 -16.72 93.36 -58.36
N THR A 455 -16.97 92.50 -59.35
CA THR A 455 -18.06 92.70 -60.32
C THR A 455 -19.09 91.60 -60.07
N SER A 456 -20.26 91.95 -59.54
CA SER A 456 -21.41 91.06 -59.40
C SER A 456 -22.53 91.53 -60.32
N GLU A 457 -23.44 90.64 -60.73
CA GLU A 457 -24.44 90.87 -61.79
C GLU A 457 -25.35 92.10 -61.56
N SER A 458 -25.44 92.62 -60.34
CA SER A 458 -26.26 93.79 -60.00
C SER A 458 -25.54 94.93 -59.28
N ARG A 459 -24.27 94.77 -58.85
CA ARG A 459 -23.49 95.81 -58.17
C ARG A 459 -22.00 95.71 -58.48
N ARG A 460 -21.37 96.88 -58.64
CA ARG A 460 -19.90 97.01 -58.66
C ARG A 460 -19.45 97.51 -57.30
N SER A 461 -18.56 96.78 -56.65
CA SER A 461 -17.97 97.12 -55.35
C SER A 461 -16.43 96.98 -55.43
N LEU A 462 -15.70 97.62 -54.53
CA LEU A 462 -14.26 97.42 -54.36
C LEU A 462 -14.02 96.67 -53.04
N LEU A 463 -13.19 95.63 -53.09
CA LEU A 463 -12.62 95.00 -51.90
C LEU A 463 -11.32 95.71 -51.53
N VAL A 464 -11.29 96.28 -50.33
CA VAL A 464 -10.13 96.88 -49.69
C VAL A 464 -9.57 95.87 -48.70
N VAL A 465 -8.37 95.39 -48.95
CA VAL A 465 -7.67 94.46 -48.05
C VAL A 465 -6.52 95.22 -47.40
N LEU A 466 -6.48 95.23 -46.06
CA LEU A 466 -5.42 95.82 -45.26
C LEU A 466 -4.60 94.68 -44.63
N ARG A 467 -3.30 94.70 -44.89
CA ARG A 467 -2.32 93.73 -44.38
C ARG A 467 -1.37 94.36 -43.38
#